data_AF-A0A0F6QXD7-F1
#
_entry.id   AF-A0A0F6QXD7-F1
#
_cell.length_a   1.000
_cell.length_b   1.000
_cell.length_c   1.000
_cell.angle_alpha   90.00
_cell.angle_beta   90.00
_cell.angle_gamma   90.00
#
_symmetry.space_group_name_H-M   'P 1'
#
loop_
_entity.id
_entity.type
_entity.pdbx_description
1 polymer ?
#
loop_
_entity_poly.entity_id
_entity_poly.type
_entity_poly.pdbx_seq_one_letter_code
_entity_poly.pdbx_strand_id
1 'polypeptide(L)'
;MTCEHGNCNCSQAEVEALICELFDDCLDPARARAIRLRLSECAACDERLRDEEFIRQHVKKCCSNQPAPPTLRERITVQIRMTRRTYR
;
A
#
# COMPACT_ATOMS: atom_id res chain seq x y z
N MET A 1 19.81 15.22 7.38
CA MET A 1 19.08 16.01 8.40
C MET A 1 18.08 15.06 9.06
N THR A 2 18.11 14.98 10.38
CA THR A 2 17.31 14.07 11.22
C THR A 2 15.89 14.63 11.40
N CYS A 3 14.91 13.75 11.54
CA CYS A 3 13.54 14.08 11.96
C CYS A 3 13.55 14.99 13.21
N GLU A 4 13.01 16.20 13.10
CA GLU A 4 12.92 17.18 14.21
C GLU A 4 11.74 16.96 15.17
N HIS A 5 11.25 15.72 15.25
CA HIS A 5 10.19 15.30 16.17
C HIS A 5 10.73 14.24 17.13
N GLY A 6 11.00 14.65 18.37
CA GLY A 6 11.13 13.83 19.58
C GLY A 6 11.83 12.47 19.47
N ASN A 7 13.14 12.44 19.75
CA ASN A 7 13.94 11.24 20.05
C ASN A 7 13.98 10.13 18.96
N CYS A 8 13.79 10.52 17.71
CA CYS A 8 13.89 9.70 16.52
C CYS A 8 15.30 9.85 15.91
N ASN A 9 16.15 8.81 15.95
CA ASN A 9 17.43 8.80 15.20
C ASN A 9 17.26 8.34 13.74
N CYS A 10 16.03 8.34 13.22
CA CYS A 10 15.78 7.91 11.85
C CYS A 10 16.24 8.98 10.85
N SER A 11 16.93 8.57 9.80
CA SER A 11 17.29 9.51 8.74
C SER A 11 16.06 9.76 7.87
N GLN A 12 15.78 11.03 7.54
CA GLN A 12 14.61 11.38 6.73
C GLN A 12 14.63 10.68 5.37
N ALA A 13 15.81 10.61 4.74
CA ALA A 13 16.00 9.97 3.45
C ALA A 13 15.73 8.46 3.49
N GLU A 14 16.13 7.76 4.56
CA GLU A 14 15.84 6.33 4.75
C GLU A 14 14.34 6.10 4.91
N VAL A 15 13.67 6.91 5.75
CA VAL A 15 12.23 6.79 5.97
C VAL A 15 11.45 7.02 4.67
N GLU A 16 11.84 8.02 3.89
CA GLU A 16 11.23 8.30 2.59
C GLU A 16 11.46 7.17 1.59
N ALA A 17 12.68 6.64 1.50
CA ALA A 17 12.98 5.50 0.64
C ALA A 17 12.17 4.25 1.03
N LEU A 18 12.03 3.97 2.34
CA LEU A 18 11.23 2.87 2.85
C LEU A 18 9.74 3.04 2.54
N ILE A 19 9.20 4.24 2.68
CA ILE A 19 7.82 4.55 2.33
C ILE A 19 7.61 4.37 0.81
N CYS A 20 8.52 4.89 -0.02
CA CYS A 20 8.45 4.69 -1.47
C CYS A 20 8.47 3.20 -1.85
N GLU A 21 9.40 2.43 -1.25
CA GLU A 21 9.53 0.99 -1.46
C GLU A 21 8.24 0.26 -1.05
N LEU A 22 7.63 0.63 0.08
CA LEU A 22 6.40 0.00 0.61
C LEU A 22 5.22 0.04 -0.39
N PHE A 23 5.18 1.07 -1.23
CA PHE A 23 4.11 1.26 -2.20
C PHE A 23 4.53 0.96 -3.64
N ASP A 24 5.67 0.30 -3.84
CA ASP A 24 6.00 -0.29 -5.13
C ASP A 24 5.11 -1.52 -5.39
N ASP A 25 4.52 -1.60 -6.59
CA ASP A 25 3.59 -2.68 -6.97
C ASP A 25 4.27 -4.06 -7.03
N CYS A 26 5.61 -4.11 -7.07
CA CYS A 26 6.39 -5.35 -7.14
C CYS A 26 6.94 -5.81 -5.78
N LEU A 27 6.52 -5.20 -4.67
CA LEU A 27 7.10 -5.49 -3.36
C LEU A 27 6.70 -6.86 -2.81
N ASP A 28 7.69 -7.61 -2.34
CA ASP A 28 7.47 -8.87 -1.63
C ASP A 28 6.69 -8.67 -0.31
N PRO A 29 5.69 -9.52 0.01
CA PRO A 29 4.89 -9.39 1.23
C PRO A 29 5.69 -9.46 2.55
N ALA A 30 6.79 -10.22 2.59
CA ALA A 30 7.63 -10.28 3.78
C ALA A 30 8.43 -8.98 3.95
N ARG A 31 8.91 -8.41 2.83
CA ARG A 31 9.55 -7.09 2.84
C ARG A 31 8.60 -5.99 3.28
N ALA A 32 7.36 -5.98 2.79
CA ALA A 32 6.34 -5.02 3.20
C ALA A 32 6.07 -5.05 4.72
N ARG A 33 6.07 -6.25 5.34
CA ARG A 33 5.93 -6.40 6.80
C ARG A 33 7.14 -5.83 7.55
N ALA A 34 8.36 -6.11 7.06
CA ALA A 34 9.59 -5.61 7.67
C ALA A 34 9.65 -4.08 7.66
N ILE A 35 9.26 -3.45 6.54
CA ILE A 35 9.22 -2.00 6.42
C ILE A 35 8.19 -1.40 7.40
N ARG A 36 6.98 -1.95 7.45
CA ARG A 36 5.95 -1.48 8.41
C ARG A 36 6.41 -1.60 9.86
N LEU A 37 7.06 -2.71 10.21
CA LEU A 37 7.61 -2.91 11.55
C LEU A 37 8.66 -1.83 11.87
N ARG A 38 9.62 -1.59 10.96
CA ARG A 38 10.66 -0.57 11.12
C ARG A 38 10.07 0.83 11.31
N LEU A 39 9.07 1.20 10.52
CA LEU A 39 8.42 2.52 10.63
C LEU A 39 7.61 2.65 11.93
N SER A 40 7.05 1.56 12.46
CA SER A 40 6.29 1.55 13.72
C SER A 40 7.15 1.75 14.97
N GLU A 41 8.47 1.55 14.89
CA GLU A 41 9.41 1.80 15.99
C GLU A 41 9.51 3.29 16.38
N CYS A 42 9.03 4.18 15.51
CA CYS A 42 9.03 5.61 15.74
C CYS A 42 7.65 6.20 15.47
N ALA A 43 7.05 6.82 16.48
CA ALA A 43 5.71 7.42 16.38
C ALA A 43 5.60 8.43 15.22
N ALA A 44 6.61 9.29 15.02
CA ALA A 44 6.61 10.26 13.93
C ALA A 44 6.73 9.60 12.54
N CYS A 45 7.45 8.48 12.43
CA CYS A 45 7.56 7.75 11.16
C CYS A 45 6.26 6.99 10.84
N ASP A 46 5.63 6.41 11.86
CA ASP A 46 4.31 5.77 11.74
C ASP A 46 3.22 6.76 11.36
N GLU A 47 3.21 7.96 11.95
CA GLU A 47 2.28 9.04 11.58
C GLU A 47 2.44 9.46 10.12
N ARG A 48 3.69 9.68 9.67
CA ARG A 48 3.98 9.98 8.25
C ARG A 48 3.50 8.88 7.31
N LEU A 49 3.66 7.62 7.68
CA LEU A 49 3.17 6.49 6.88
C LEU A 49 1.64 6.53 6.77
N ARG A 50 0.93 6.81 7.87
CA ARG A 50 -0.53 6.90 7.87
C ARG A 50 -1.05 8.03 6.99
N ASP A 51 -0.41 9.19 7.03
CA ASP A 51 -0.77 10.32 6.16
C ASP A 51 -0.62 9.95 4.68
N GLU A 52 0.49 9.29 4.33
CA GLU A 52 0.75 8.83 2.96
C GLU A 52 -0.27 7.77 2.52
N GLU A 53 -0.60 6.80 3.37
CA GLU A 53 -1.66 5.80 3.11
C GLU A 53 -3.02 6.48 2.92
N PHE A 54 -3.36 7.48 3.74
CA PHE A 54 -4.60 8.23 3.66
C PHE A 54 -4.72 8.97 2.32
N ILE A 55 -3.68 9.71 1.92
CA ILE A 55 -3.65 10.45 0.66
C ILE A 55 -3.79 9.48 -0.52
N ARG A 56 -3.02 8.39 -0.54
CA ARG A 56 -3.07 7.39 -1.63
C ARG A 56 -4.43 6.72 -1.74
N GLN A 57 -5.06 6.35 -0.63
CA GLN A 57 -6.41 5.82 -0.64
C GLN A 57 -7.42 6.83 -1.20
N HIS A 58 -7.27 8.11 -0.86
CA HIS A 58 -8.14 9.16 -1.37
C HIS A 58 -7.96 9.37 -2.88
N VAL A 59 -6.72 9.44 -3.37
CA VAL A 59 -6.41 9.55 -4.81
C VAL A 59 -6.94 8.34 -5.57
N LYS A 60 -6.74 7.13 -5.05
CA LYS A 60 -7.25 5.90 -5.67
C LYS A 60 -8.77 5.93 -5.84
N LYS A 61 -9.52 6.43 -4.85
CA LYS A 61 -10.97 6.60 -4.95
C LYS A 61 -11.34 7.53 -6.10
N CYS A 62 -10.66 8.68 -6.24
CA CYS A 62 -10.90 9.61 -7.35
C CYS A 62 -10.69 8.96 -8.73
N CYS A 63 -9.63 8.17 -8.89
CA CYS A 63 -9.31 7.52 -10.17
C CYS A 63 -10.15 6.26 -10.46
N SER A 64 -10.68 5.59 -9.43
CA SER A 64 -11.44 4.33 -9.55
C SER A 64 -12.95 4.49 -9.75
N ASN A 65 -13.47 5.72 -9.78
CA ASN A 65 -14.90 6.00 -9.92
C ASN A 65 -15.48 5.74 -11.32
N GLN A 66 -14.69 5.21 -12.25
CA GLN A 66 -15.23 4.65 -13.50
C GLN A 66 -15.59 3.18 -13.28
N PRO A 67 -16.90 2.84 -13.20
CA PRO A 67 -17.28 1.44 -13.08
C PRO A 67 -16.79 0.67 -14.30
N ALA A 68 -16.12 -0.46 -14.08
CA ALA A 68 -15.81 -1.41 -15.14
C ALA A 68 -17.08 -1.71 -15.96
N PRO A 69 -16.99 -1.80 -17.30
CA PRO A 69 -18.15 -2.06 -18.16
C PRO A 69 -18.92 -3.30 -17.69
N PRO A 70 -20.26 -3.26 -17.67
CA PRO A 70 -21.09 -4.36 -17.15
C PRO A 70 -20.79 -5.69 -17.86
N THR A 71 -20.56 -5.63 -19.18
CA THR A 71 -20.18 -6.78 -20.01
C THR A 71 -18.86 -7.43 -19.55
N LEU A 72 -17.88 -6.62 -19.13
CA LEU A 72 -16.61 -7.13 -18.63
C LEU A 72 -16.78 -7.79 -17.25
N ARG A 73 -17.58 -7.18 -16.37
CA ARG A 73 -17.88 -7.75 -15.05
C ARG A 73 -18.60 -9.10 -15.16
N GLU A 74 -19.58 -9.20 -16.06
CA GLU A 74 -20.30 -10.45 -16.32
C GLU A 74 -19.35 -11.55 -16.81
N ARG A 75 -18.50 -11.24 -17.79
CA ARG A 75 -17.49 -12.18 -18.31
C ARG A 75 -16.53 -12.67 -17.23
N ILE A 76 -15.97 -11.75 -16.44
CA ILE A 76 -15.05 -12.09 -15.34
C ILE A 76 -15.77 -12.95 -14.29
N THR A 77 -17.01 -12.62 -13.95
CA THR A 77 -17.80 -13.38 -12.96
C THR A 77 -18.04 -14.83 -13.41
N VAL A 78 -18.40 -15.04 -14.67
CA VAL A 78 -18.56 -16.38 -15.25
C VAL A 78 -17.24 -17.14 -15.21
N GLN A 79 -16.14 -16.51 -15.64
CA GLN A 79 -14.82 -17.14 -15.68
C GLN A 79 -14.32 -17.55 -14.30
N ILE A 80 -14.44 -16.69 -13.28
CA ILE A 80 -14.08 -17.03 -11.89
C ILE A 80 -14.90 -18.22 -11.37
N ARG A 81 -16.21 -18.28 -11.66
CA ARG A 81 -17.08 -19.41 -11.27
C ARG A 81 -16.66 -20.72 -11.92
N MET A 82 -16.26 -20.68 -13.19
CA MET A 82 -15.77 -21.86 -13.92
C MET A 82 -14.44 -22.36 -13.35
N THR A 83 -13.46 -21.48 -13.14
CA THR A 83 -12.14 -21.86 -12.59
C THR A 83 -12.23 -22.48 -11.20
N ARG A 84 -13.16 -22.04 -10.35
CA ARG A 84 -13.38 -22.64 -9.02
C ARG A 84 -13.95 -24.06 -9.07
N ARG A 85 -14.67 -24.42 -10.13
CA ARG A 85 -15.24 -25.77 -10.30
C ARG A 85 -14.21 -26.78 -10.80
N THR A 86 -13.25 -26.34 -11.60
CA THR A 86 -12.23 -27.21 -12.20
C THR A 86 -11.10 -27.59 -11.24
N TYR A 87 -10.98 -26.92 -10.09
CA TYR A 87 -9.95 -27.18 -9.07
C TYR A 87 -10.50 -27.94 -7.85
N ARG A 88 -11.61 -28.67 -8.03
CA ARG A 88 -12.27 -29.49 -7.01
C ARG A 88 -12.34 -30.93 -7.48
#